data_AF-A0A2G4HMB1-F1
#
_entry.id   AF-A0A2G4HMB1-F1
#
_cell.length_a   1.000
_cell.length_b   1.000
_cell.length_c   1.000
_cell.angle_alpha   90.00
_cell.angle_beta   90.00
_cell.angle_gamma   90.00
#
_symmetry.space_group_name_H-M   'P 1'
#
loop_
_entity.id
_entity.type
_entity.pdbx_description
1 polymer ?
#
loop_
_entity_poly.entity_id
_entity_poly.type
_entity_poly.pdbx_seq_one_letter_code
_entity_poly.pdbx_strand_id
1 'polypeptide(L)'
;MAPSQGGAGLPVLYSFRRCPYAIRARLALAAAGLVPELDLEVREVSLACKPPELLLASPKGTVPVLVVPPRDPGSEPGPNPGTHGAAQRVIDQSLALMTWALAQHDPGDWLRLGASPAAQANRAEIATLVAENDGPFKHHLDRFKYPDRFQAGDSPANPANDHQGHRAAALTILRRWNQRLHPGGWLLGQSPSLADWALLPFVRQFRRADPAGFDAEPNLAALQNWLERFEACAELTAVMAPPWGQRQTWRSPRWLYHLALAQEWRQGQAAGVYARSTRGLGLEQVGFIHASYAHQLAATHSRFYGDAGPVVLLTIDPARLEQAGVAVRAEPAGSNPEAGSERFPHLYGPLPLTAVRAADPYQP
;
A
#
# COMPACT_ATOMS: atom_id res chain seq x y z
N MET A 1 -16.81 5.14 32.51
CA MET A 1 -17.59 5.17 31.27
C MET A 1 -16.78 4.45 30.20
N ALA A 2 -17.22 3.25 29.81
CA ALA A 2 -16.63 2.51 28.70
C ALA A 2 -16.87 3.31 27.40
N PRO A 3 -15.92 3.38 26.46
CA PRO A 3 -16.17 4.00 25.17
C PRO A 3 -17.21 3.14 24.43
N SER A 4 -18.21 3.83 23.87
CA SER A 4 -19.30 3.27 23.10
C SER A 4 -18.78 2.46 21.90
N GLN A 5 -18.99 1.14 21.94
CA GLN A 5 -18.93 0.30 20.74
C GLN A 5 -20.23 0.46 19.95
N GLY A 6 -20.27 1.41 19.02
CA GLY A 6 -21.51 1.74 18.32
C GLY A 6 -21.35 2.60 17.06
N GLY A 7 -20.29 2.38 16.29
CA GLY A 7 -20.17 2.89 14.93
C GLY A 7 -19.38 1.90 14.09
N ALA A 8 -19.99 1.34 13.04
CA ALA A 8 -19.24 0.56 12.06
C ALA A 8 -18.09 1.42 11.53
N GLY A 9 -16.85 0.93 11.62
CA GLY A 9 -15.67 1.69 11.21
C GLY A 9 -15.72 2.10 9.74
N LEU A 10 -14.84 3.01 9.32
CA LEU A 10 -14.68 3.31 7.91
C LEU A 10 -14.06 2.11 7.17
N PRO A 11 -14.39 1.88 5.88
CA PRO A 11 -13.61 1.03 5.00
C PRO A 11 -12.11 1.35 5.08
N VAL A 12 -11.26 0.33 4.99
CA VAL A 12 -9.80 0.48 5.07
C VAL A 12 -9.16 0.05 3.76
N LEU A 13 -8.48 0.97 3.09
CA LEU A 13 -7.66 0.69 1.91
C LEU A 13 -6.19 0.52 2.30
N TYR A 14 -5.66 -0.68 2.18
CA TYR A 14 -4.22 -0.92 2.15
C TYR A 14 -3.69 -0.59 0.75
N SER A 15 -2.79 0.39 0.67
CA SER A 15 -2.25 0.94 -0.57
C SER A 15 -0.72 1.00 -0.53
N PHE A 16 -0.09 1.10 -1.70
CA PHE A 16 1.32 1.49 -1.82
C PHE A 16 1.43 2.52 -2.93
N ARG A 17 1.89 3.74 -2.59
CA ARG A 17 1.81 4.95 -3.41
C ARG A 17 2.22 4.76 -4.87
N ARG A 18 3.25 3.95 -5.14
CA ARG A 18 3.81 3.76 -6.49
C ARG A 18 3.43 2.41 -7.12
N CYS A 19 2.66 1.58 -6.43
CA CYS A 19 2.13 0.34 -7.01
C CYS A 19 1.11 0.69 -8.11
N PRO A 20 1.24 0.15 -9.34
CA PRO A 20 0.34 0.50 -10.44
C PRO A 20 -1.08 -0.05 -10.16
N TYR A 21 -1.18 -1.23 -9.54
CA TYR A 21 -2.44 -1.78 -9.06
C TYR A 21 -3.08 -0.94 -7.94
N ALA A 22 -2.29 -0.31 -7.07
CA ALA A 22 -2.84 0.55 -6.01
C ALA A 22 -3.23 1.94 -6.55
N ILE A 23 -2.57 2.43 -7.60
CA ILE A 23 -3.02 3.62 -8.34
C ILE A 23 -4.41 3.37 -8.95
N ARG A 24 -4.63 2.22 -9.61
CA ARG A 24 -5.95 1.81 -10.13
C ARG A 24 -7.06 1.93 -9.08
N ALA A 25 -6.83 1.35 -7.91
CA ALA A 25 -7.81 1.35 -6.83
C ALA A 25 -8.15 2.77 -6.37
N ARG A 26 -7.13 3.61 -6.14
CA ARG A 26 -7.34 5.00 -5.71
C ARG A 26 -8.05 5.84 -6.77
N LEU A 27 -7.72 5.66 -8.05
CA LEU A 27 -8.43 6.31 -9.17
C LEU A 27 -9.91 5.98 -9.17
N ALA A 28 -10.26 4.69 -9.07
CA ALA A 28 -11.66 4.27 -9.10
C ALA A 28 -12.43 4.69 -7.83
N LEU A 29 -11.80 4.64 -6.65
CA LEU A 29 -12.42 5.13 -5.41
C LEU A 29 -12.69 6.63 -5.47
N ALA A 30 -11.72 7.42 -5.93
CA ALA A 30 -11.88 8.86 -6.11
C ALA A 30 -12.93 9.20 -7.18
N ALA A 31 -12.97 8.47 -8.30
CA ALA A 31 -13.97 8.65 -9.35
C ALA A 31 -15.39 8.30 -8.87
N ALA A 32 -15.52 7.35 -7.95
CA ALA A 32 -16.77 7.04 -7.26
C ALA A 32 -17.12 8.04 -6.14
N GLY A 33 -16.32 9.08 -5.94
CA GLY A 33 -16.59 10.15 -4.98
C GLY A 33 -16.16 9.85 -3.54
N LEU A 34 -15.43 8.75 -3.28
CA LEU A 34 -14.98 8.43 -1.92
C LEU A 34 -13.78 9.30 -1.53
N VAL A 35 -13.85 9.95 -0.37
CA VAL A 35 -12.84 10.86 0.15
C VAL A 35 -12.10 10.23 1.33
N PRO A 36 -10.75 10.13 1.31
CA PRO A 36 -9.98 9.64 2.44
C PRO A 36 -10.25 10.42 3.72
N GLU A 37 -10.17 9.75 4.86
CA GLU A 37 -10.45 10.26 6.21
C GLU A 37 -11.92 10.62 6.47
N LEU A 38 -12.75 10.74 5.43
CA LEU A 38 -14.21 10.91 5.54
C LEU A 38 -14.96 9.60 5.28
N ASP A 39 -14.70 8.98 4.13
CA ASP A 39 -15.42 7.78 3.66
C ASP A 39 -14.60 6.49 3.80
N LEU A 40 -13.28 6.61 3.93
CA LEU A 40 -12.37 5.49 4.09
C LEU A 40 -11.05 5.90 4.76
N GLU A 41 -10.45 4.98 5.50
CA GLU A 41 -9.07 5.08 5.96
C GLU A 41 -8.12 4.56 4.87
N VAL A 42 -7.06 5.31 4.56
CA VAL A 42 -6.00 4.85 3.65
C VAL A 42 -4.75 4.50 4.46
N ARG A 43 -4.34 3.23 4.39
CA ARG A 43 -3.14 2.69 5.05
C ARG A 43 -2.06 2.43 4.02
N GLU A 44 -1.07 3.30 3.95
CA GLU A 44 0.14 3.04 3.14
C GLU A 44 0.95 1.92 3.79
N VAL A 45 1.24 0.87 3.03
CA VAL A 45 1.98 -0.30 3.51
C VAL A 45 3.43 -0.30 3.04
N SER A 46 4.32 -0.73 3.92
CA SER A 46 5.65 -1.19 3.50
C SER A 46 5.54 -2.60 2.94
N LEU A 47 6.01 -2.83 1.72
CA LEU A 47 6.04 -4.18 1.13
C LEU A 47 7.12 -5.07 1.77
N ALA A 48 8.14 -4.46 2.38
CA ALA A 48 9.17 -5.18 3.14
C ALA A 48 8.69 -5.56 4.54
N CYS A 49 7.90 -4.69 5.18
CA CYS A 49 7.27 -4.96 6.48
C CYS A 49 5.75 -4.80 6.36
N LYS A 50 5.09 -5.87 5.93
CA LYS A 50 3.64 -5.87 5.72
C LYS A 50 2.92 -5.88 7.07
N PRO A 51 1.88 -5.04 7.25
CA PRO A 51 1.08 -5.08 8.46
C PRO A 51 0.33 -6.41 8.55
N PRO A 52 0.23 -7.04 9.73
CA PRO A 52 -0.44 -8.34 9.85
C PRO A 52 -1.95 -8.25 9.71
N GLU A 53 -2.55 -7.08 9.91
CA GLU A 53 -3.95 -6.83 9.55
C GLU A 53 -4.16 -6.97 8.04
N LEU A 54 -3.18 -6.54 7.22
CA LEU A 54 -3.21 -6.82 5.78
C LEU A 54 -3.10 -8.32 5.52
N LEU A 55 -2.20 -9.04 6.21
CA LEU A 55 -2.03 -10.48 6.02
C LEU A 55 -3.24 -11.30 6.48
N LEU A 56 -3.92 -10.84 7.53
CA LEU A 56 -5.17 -11.43 8.01
C LEU A 56 -6.32 -11.14 7.04
N ALA A 57 -6.38 -9.93 6.49
CA ALA A 57 -7.39 -9.58 5.50
C ALA A 57 -7.17 -10.33 4.17
N SER A 58 -5.93 -10.36 3.68
CA SER A 58 -5.54 -11.05 2.45
C SER A 58 -4.24 -11.83 2.65
N PRO A 59 -4.30 -13.17 2.68
CA PRO A 59 -3.11 -14.01 2.76
C PRO A 59 -2.10 -13.80 1.62
N LYS A 60 -2.53 -13.23 0.49
CA LYS A 60 -1.65 -12.85 -0.63
C LYS A 60 -0.61 -11.82 -0.19
N GLY A 61 -0.96 -10.97 0.78
CA GLY A 61 -0.10 -9.89 1.28
C GLY A 61 0.35 -8.94 0.17
N THR A 62 -0.46 -8.75 -0.87
CA THR A 62 -0.24 -7.78 -1.94
C THR A 62 -1.17 -6.59 -1.76
N VAL A 63 -0.94 -5.50 -2.48
CA VAL A 63 -1.81 -4.32 -2.51
C VAL A 63 -2.28 -4.04 -3.93
N PRO A 64 -3.46 -3.46 -4.11
CA PRO A 64 -4.37 -2.93 -3.08
C PRO A 64 -5.22 -3.99 -2.39
N VAL A 65 -5.61 -3.73 -1.14
CA VAL A 65 -6.65 -4.50 -0.42
C VAL A 65 -7.62 -3.52 0.22
N LEU A 66 -8.90 -3.67 -0.08
CA LEU A 66 -9.97 -2.93 0.58
C LEU A 66 -10.69 -3.85 1.57
N VAL A 67 -10.80 -3.42 2.81
CA VAL A 67 -11.60 -4.07 3.85
C VAL A 67 -12.82 -3.20 4.10
N VAL A 68 -14.00 -3.72 3.78
CA VAL A 68 -15.28 -3.05 3.99
C VAL A 68 -15.93 -3.68 5.25
N PRO A 69 -16.13 -2.92 6.33
CA PRO A 69 -16.71 -3.45 7.56
C PRO A 69 -18.18 -3.83 7.38
N PRO A 70 -18.73 -4.68 8.27
CA PRO A 70 -20.17 -4.92 8.34
C PRO A 70 -20.93 -3.61 8.57
N ARG A 71 -22.16 -3.52 8.07
CA ARG A 71 -23.09 -2.43 8.41
C ARG A 71 -24.28 -2.96 9.20
N ASP A 72 -24.77 -2.16 10.13
CA ASP A 72 -25.92 -2.55 10.95
C ASP A 72 -27.17 -2.75 10.08
N PRO A 73 -27.92 -3.84 10.29
CA PRO A 73 -29.20 -4.08 9.62
C PRO A 73 -30.20 -3.01 10.09
N GLY A 74 -30.44 -1.99 9.26
CA GLY A 74 -31.32 -0.85 9.57
C GLY A 74 -30.66 0.53 9.39
N SER A 75 -29.35 0.59 9.16
CA SER A 75 -28.68 1.82 8.73
C SER A 75 -29.33 2.32 7.43
N GLU A 76 -29.55 3.63 7.29
CA GLU A 76 -29.95 4.18 5.98
C GLU A 76 -28.98 3.68 4.90
N PRO A 77 -29.47 3.35 3.70
CA PRO A 77 -28.58 3.08 2.58
C PRO A 77 -27.69 4.31 2.40
N GLY A 78 -26.44 4.21 2.87
CA GLY A 78 -25.41 5.15 2.46
C GLY A 78 -25.29 5.13 0.93
N PRO A 79 -24.50 6.00 0.32
CA PRO A 79 -24.39 6.14 -1.15
C PRO A 79 -23.92 4.88 -1.91
N ASN A 80 -23.75 3.75 -1.21
CA ASN A 80 -22.96 2.59 -1.57
C ASN A 80 -23.78 1.28 -1.43
N PRO A 81 -24.53 0.86 -2.48
CA PRO A 81 -25.43 -0.30 -2.43
C PRO A 81 -24.72 -1.66 -2.22
N GLY A 82 -23.39 -1.72 -2.34
CA GLY A 82 -22.58 -2.93 -2.13
C GLY A 82 -22.06 -3.16 -0.71
N THR A 83 -22.53 -2.38 0.26
CA THR A 83 -22.09 -2.37 1.68
C THR A 83 -23.10 -2.97 2.65
N HIS A 84 -24.23 -3.47 2.16
CA HIS A 84 -25.24 -4.12 2.98
C HIS A 84 -24.86 -5.59 3.22
N GLY A 85 -24.31 -5.87 4.40
CA GLY A 85 -23.95 -7.23 4.80
C GLY A 85 -23.63 -7.30 6.28
N ALA A 86 -24.06 -8.39 6.92
CA ALA A 86 -23.77 -8.68 8.32
C ALA A 86 -22.30 -9.07 8.57
N ALA A 87 -21.50 -9.24 7.51
CA ALA A 87 -20.11 -9.67 7.58
C ALA A 87 -19.17 -8.70 6.86
N GLN A 88 -17.92 -8.65 7.34
CA GLN A 88 -16.84 -7.90 6.72
C GLN A 88 -16.55 -8.46 5.32
N ARG A 89 -16.38 -7.58 4.33
CA ARG A 89 -16.00 -7.94 2.97
C ARG A 89 -14.56 -7.52 2.69
N VAL A 90 -13.77 -8.42 2.12
CA VAL A 90 -12.40 -8.11 1.66
C VAL A 90 -12.34 -8.18 0.14
N ILE A 91 -11.73 -7.17 -0.49
CA ILE A 91 -11.49 -7.10 -1.93
C ILE A 91 -10.00 -6.90 -2.16
N ASP A 92 -9.32 -7.94 -2.62
CA ASP A 92 -7.85 -8.00 -2.72
C ASP A 92 -7.33 -8.12 -4.16
N GLN A 93 -8.15 -7.72 -5.13
CA GLN A 93 -7.80 -7.63 -6.55
C GLN A 93 -8.13 -6.23 -7.06
N SER A 94 -7.16 -5.57 -7.71
CA SER A 94 -7.33 -4.17 -8.14
C SER A 94 -8.53 -3.95 -9.05
N LEU A 95 -8.78 -4.84 -10.01
CA LEU A 95 -9.93 -4.72 -10.92
C LEU A 95 -11.25 -4.93 -10.21
N ALA A 96 -11.33 -5.94 -9.33
CA ALA A 96 -12.52 -6.16 -8.52
C ALA A 96 -12.81 -4.95 -7.61
N LEU A 97 -11.77 -4.30 -7.10
CA LEU A 97 -11.88 -3.08 -6.31
C LEU A 97 -12.35 -1.90 -7.17
N MET A 98 -11.79 -1.72 -8.38
CA MET A 98 -12.25 -0.69 -9.31
C MET A 98 -13.74 -0.88 -9.66
N THR A 99 -14.13 -2.10 -10.05
CA THR A 99 -15.52 -2.41 -10.37
C THR A 99 -16.43 -2.23 -9.16
N TRP A 100 -15.98 -2.62 -7.96
CA TRP A 100 -16.75 -2.38 -6.73
C TRP A 100 -16.94 -0.88 -6.45
N ALA A 101 -15.89 -0.07 -6.61
CA ALA A 101 -15.96 1.37 -6.43
C ALA A 101 -16.97 2.00 -7.41
N LEU A 102 -16.77 1.74 -8.71
CA LEU A 102 -17.57 2.33 -9.79
C LEU A 102 -19.01 1.82 -9.82
N ALA A 103 -19.28 0.59 -9.37
CA ALA A 103 -20.66 0.10 -9.23
C ALA A 103 -21.50 0.91 -8.22
N GLN A 104 -20.86 1.71 -7.37
CA GLN A 104 -21.54 2.60 -6.43
C GLN A 104 -21.85 3.93 -7.09
N HIS A 105 -20.87 4.52 -7.79
CA HIS A 105 -21.03 5.74 -8.56
C HIS A 105 -20.01 5.76 -9.71
N ASP A 106 -20.48 5.85 -10.95
CA ASP A 106 -19.62 5.90 -12.15
C ASP A 106 -20.04 7.07 -13.06
N PRO A 107 -19.79 8.32 -12.64
CA PRO A 107 -20.21 9.50 -13.41
C PRO A 107 -19.49 9.62 -14.76
N GLY A 108 -18.36 8.91 -14.92
CA GLY A 108 -17.59 8.88 -16.17
C GLY A 108 -17.98 7.77 -17.13
N ASP A 109 -18.92 6.89 -16.77
CA ASP A 109 -19.27 5.68 -17.53
C ASP A 109 -18.04 4.82 -17.89
N TRP A 110 -17.12 4.65 -16.93
CA TRP A 110 -15.90 3.87 -17.13
C TRP A 110 -16.21 2.39 -17.38
N LEU A 111 -17.22 1.87 -16.70
CA LEU A 111 -17.64 0.46 -16.80
C LEU A 111 -18.45 0.16 -18.05
N ARG A 112 -18.98 1.18 -18.75
CA ARG A 112 -19.84 1.03 -19.93
C ARG A 112 -21.04 0.11 -19.64
N LEU A 113 -21.76 0.35 -18.55
CA LEU A 113 -22.81 -0.58 -18.07
C LEU A 113 -24.11 -0.55 -18.90
N GLY A 114 -24.22 0.35 -19.88
CA GLY A 114 -25.38 0.39 -20.77
C GLY A 114 -25.70 -0.95 -21.43
N ALA A 115 -26.98 -1.21 -21.69
CA ALA A 115 -27.44 -2.47 -22.30
C ALA A 115 -27.27 -2.53 -23.83
N SER A 116 -26.78 -1.46 -24.46
CA SER A 116 -26.64 -1.43 -25.93
C SER A 116 -25.59 -2.43 -26.42
N PRO A 117 -25.72 -2.95 -27.66
CA PRO A 117 -24.71 -3.83 -28.25
C PRO A 117 -23.31 -3.22 -28.25
N ALA A 118 -23.21 -1.90 -28.50
CA ALA A 118 -21.94 -1.17 -28.45
C ALA A 118 -21.33 -1.15 -27.05
N ALA A 119 -22.13 -0.96 -26.00
CA ALA A 119 -21.66 -1.02 -24.62
C ALA A 119 -21.21 -2.44 -24.23
N GLN A 120 -21.93 -3.48 -24.67
CA GLN A 120 -21.50 -4.87 -24.46
C GLN A 120 -20.18 -5.19 -25.17
N ALA A 121 -20.02 -4.77 -26.43
CA ALA A 121 -18.78 -4.91 -27.17
C ALA A 121 -17.62 -4.17 -26.48
N ASN A 122 -17.85 -2.94 -26.01
CA ASN A 122 -16.86 -2.20 -25.23
C ASN A 122 -16.44 -2.94 -23.97
N ARG A 123 -17.37 -3.54 -23.20
CA ARG A 123 -17.02 -4.32 -22.01
C ARG A 123 -16.15 -5.54 -22.34
N ALA A 124 -16.42 -6.21 -23.46
CA ALA A 124 -15.58 -7.31 -23.93
C ALA A 124 -14.16 -6.84 -24.31
N GLU A 125 -14.04 -5.72 -25.02
CA GLU A 125 -12.75 -5.12 -25.36
C GLU A 125 -11.98 -4.63 -24.12
N ILE A 126 -12.67 -4.03 -23.14
CA ILE A 126 -12.06 -3.66 -21.85
C ILE A 126 -11.44 -4.89 -21.20
N ALA A 127 -12.17 -6.00 -21.12
CA ALA A 127 -11.67 -7.23 -20.52
C ALA A 127 -10.44 -7.77 -21.27
N THR A 128 -10.44 -7.72 -22.60
CA THR A 128 -9.31 -8.13 -23.45
C THR A 128 -8.06 -7.28 -23.19
N LEU A 129 -8.19 -5.95 -23.21
CA LEU A 129 -7.07 -5.03 -22.98
C LEU A 129 -6.48 -5.18 -21.58
N VAL A 130 -7.34 -5.33 -20.58
CA VAL A 130 -6.94 -5.54 -19.20
C VAL A 130 -6.23 -6.89 -19.02
N ALA A 131 -6.70 -7.96 -19.65
CA ALA A 131 -6.04 -9.26 -19.62
C ALA A 131 -4.65 -9.22 -20.30
N GLU A 132 -4.53 -8.52 -21.43
CA GLU A 132 -3.25 -8.31 -22.11
C GLU A 132 -2.28 -7.50 -21.23
N ASN A 133 -2.79 -6.48 -20.52
CA ASN A 133 -1.99 -5.70 -19.58
C ASN A 133 -1.50 -6.54 -18.39
N ASP A 134 -2.42 -7.22 -17.71
CA ASP A 134 -2.13 -7.90 -16.44
C ASP A 134 -1.40 -9.24 -16.61
N GLY A 135 -1.44 -9.81 -17.82
CA GLY A 135 -0.67 -10.99 -18.20
C GLY A 135 0.57 -10.65 -19.02
N PRO A 136 0.54 -10.75 -20.36
CA PRO A 136 1.72 -10.59 -21.21
C PRO A 136 2.49 -9.30 -20.99
N PHE A 137 1.84 -8.13 -21.00
CA PHE A 137 2.55 -6.86 -20.87
C PHE A 137 3.24 -6.74 -19.51
N LYS A 138 2.54 -7.04 -18.41
CA LYS A 138 3.10 -7.04 -17.07
C LYS A 138 4.28 -7.99 -16.93
N HIS A 139 4.18 -9.19 -17.50
CA HIS A 139 5.26 -10.18 -17.50
C HIS A 139 6.55 -9.61 -18.12
N HIS A 140 6.44 -8.95 -19.28
CA HIS A 140 7.58 -8.34 -19.96
C HIS A 140 8.07 -7.06 -19.24
N LEU A 141 7.16 -6.21 -18.78
CA LEU A 141 7.46 -5.00 -18.01
C LEU A 141 8.30 -5.33 -16.77
N ASP A 142 7.92 -6.34 -16.00
CA ASP A 142 8.63 -6.71 -14.77
C ASP A 142 10.07 -7.13 -15.01
N ARG A 143 10.31 -7.93 -16.06
CA ARG A 143 11.65 -8.43 -16.43
C ARG A 143 12.52 -7.38 -17.08
N PHE A 144 11.91 -6.44 -17.81
CA PHE A 144 12.61 -5.28 -18.32
C PHE A 144 13.03 -4.33 -17.18
N LYS A 145 12.12 -4.07 -16.24
CA LYS A 145 12.32 -3.07 -15.17
C LYS A 145 13.18 -3.57 -14.01
N TYR A 146 13.12 -4.86 -13.68
CA TYR A 146 13.81 -5.45 -12.53
C TYR A 146 14.65 -6.65 -12.95
N PRO A 147 15.69 -6.43 -13.77
CA PRO A 147 16.48 -7.50 -14.34
C PRO A 147 16.99 -8.50 -13.29
N ASP A 148 17.61 -7.98 -12.24
CA ASP A 148 18.23 -8.76 -11.16
C ASP A 148 17.24 -9.64 -10.38
N ARG A 149 15.93 -9.31 -10.40
CA ARG A 149 14.90 -10.11 -9.69
C ARG A 149 14.47 -11.35 -10.45
N PHE A 150 14.69 -11.38 -11.76
CA PHE A 150 14.20 -12.42 -12.65
C PHE A 150 15.31 -13.16 -13.39
N GLN A 151 16.57 -12.81 -13.11
CA GLN A 151 17.72 -13.55 -13.60
C GLN A 151 17.67 -15.00 -13.10
N ALA A 152 18.02 -15.94 -13.98
CA ALA A 152 18.09 -17.36 -13.68
C ALA A 152 19.46 -17.92 -14.10
N GLY A 153 20.40 -17.92 -13.15
CA GLY A 153 21.80 -18.25 -13.40
C GLY A 153 22.53 -17.20 -14.23
N ASP A 154 23.84 -17.39 -14.41
CA ASP A 154 24.73 -16.37 -15.00
C ASP A 154 24.80 -16.41 -16.53
N SER A 155 24.10 -17.36 -17.18
CA SER A 155 24.17 -17.53 -18.62
C SER A 155 23.43 -16.40 -19.36
N PRO A 156 24.09 -15.62 -20.22
CA PRO A 156 23.42 -14.62 -21.06
C PRO A 156 22.47 -15.26 -22.08
N ALA A 157 22.60 -16.56 -22.34
CA ALA A 157 21.73 -17.31 -23.26
C ALA A 157 20.40 -17.76 -22.62
N ASN A 158 20.21 -17.54 -21.31
CA ASN A 158 18.93 -17.83 -20.66
C ASN A 158 17.90 -16.76 -21.07
N PRO A 159 16.74 -17.12 -21.66
CA PRO A 159 15.70 -16.15 -22.00
C PRO A 159 15.24 -15.29 -20.82
N ALA A 160 15.33 -15.80 -19.59
CA ALA A 160 15.02 -15.03 -18.38
C ALA A 160 15.96 -13.82 -18.15
N ASN A 161 17.17 -13.86 -18.71
CA ASN A 161 18.20 -12.83 -18.61
C ASN A 161 18.16 -11.84 -19.81
N ASP A 162 17.26 -12.05 -20.80
CA ASP A 162 17.14 -11.21 -21.99
C ASP A 162 16.23 -9.98 -21.74
N HIS A 163 16.75 -9.02 -20.98
CA HIS A 163 16.00 -7.81 -20.64
C HIS A 163 15.61 -6.97 -21.87
N GLN A 164 16.42 -6.99 -22.93
CA GLN A 164 16.13 -6.26 -24.17
C GLN A 164 15.05 -6.96 -25.01
N GLY A 165 15.03 -8.29 -25.05
CA GLY A 165 13.93 -9.06 -25.63
C GLY A 165 12.61 -8.81 -24.90
N HIS A 166 12.63 -8.76 -23.57
CA HIS A 166 11.45 -8.36 -22.79
C HIS A 166 11.00 -6.93 -23.10
N ARG A 167 11.93 -5.96 -23.24
CA ARG A 167 11.61 -4.59 -23.70
C ARG A 167 10.94 -4.61 -25.07
N ALA A 168 11.50 -5.32 -26.04
CA ALA A 168 10.99 -5.41 -27.41
C ALA A 168 9.59 -6.06 -27.48
N ALA A 169 9.36 -7.12 -26.70
CA ALA A 169 8.06 -7.77 -26.61
C ALA A 169 6.99 -6.85 -25.97
N ALA A 170 7.34 -6.13 -24.90
CA ALA A 170 6.47 -5.12 -24.31
C ALA A 170 6.14 -3.99 -25.31
N LEU A 171 7.14 -3.50 -26.07
CA LEU A 171 6.92 -2.50 -27.11
C LEU A 171 5.98 -2.98 -28.22
N THR A 172 6.03 -4.28 -28.56
CA THR A 172 5.11 -4.85 -29.55
C THR A 172 3.66 -4.75 -29.08
N ILE A 173 3.39 -4.96 -27.78
CA ILE A 173 2.07 -4.76 -27.19
C ILE A 173 1.70 -3.27 -27.19
N LEU A 174 2.60 -2.39 -26.75
CA LEU A 174 2.36 -0.94 -26.72
C LEU A 174 2.04 -0.37 -28.11
N ARG A 175 2.70 -0.87 -29.16
CA ARG A 175 2.40 -0.47 -30.56
C ARG A 175 0.99 -0.87 -30.99
N ARG A 176 0.48 -2.03 -30.54
CA ARG A 176 -0.92 -2.42 -30.79
C ARG A 176 -1.91 -1.51 -30.07
N TRP A 177 -1.62 -1.12 -28.82
CA TRP A 177 -2.45 -0.15 -28.10
C TRP A 177 -2.39 1.24 -28.76
N ASN A 178 -1.21 1.67 -29.22
CA ASN A 178 -1.04 2.91 -29.96
C ASN A 178 -1.91 2.95 -31.22
N GLN A 179 -2.02 1.85 -31.95
CA GLN A 179 -2.87 1.77 -33.16
C GLN A 179 -4.37 1.96 -32.87
N ARG A 180 -4.82 1.71 -31.64
CA ARG A 180 -6.22 1.95 -31.21
C ARG A 180 -6.48 3.41 -30.87
N LEU A 181 -5.43 4.19 -30.61
CA LEU A 181 -5.56 5.59 -30.17
C LEU A 181 -5.61 6.52 -31.38
N HIS A 182 -6.77 7.15 -31.58
CA HIS A 182 -6.88 8.31 -32.46
C HIS A 182 -6.30 9.57 -31.79
N PRO A 183 -5.90 10.61 -32.54
CA PRO A 183 -5.46 11.88 -31.96
C PRO A 183 -6.48 12.44 -30.97
N GLY A 184 -6.07 12.68 -29.72
CA GLY A 184 -6.94 13.14 -28.64
C GLY A 184 -7.91 12.11 -28.06
N GLY A 185 -7.97 10.89 -28.63
CA GLY A 185 -8.86 9.82 -28.20
C GLY A 185 -8.31 8.94 -27.07
N TRP A 186 -9.15 8.00 -26.66
CA TRP A 186 -8.92 6.97 -25.65
C TRP A 186 -9.03 5.58 -26.30
N LEU A 187 -8.64 4.52 -25.59
CA LEU A 187 -8.51 3.18 -26.17
C LEU A 187 -9.79 2.66 -26.83
N LEU A 188 -10.96 3.12 -26.38
CA LEU A 188 -12.28 2.68 -26.85
C LEU A 188 -13.21 3.86 -27.20
N GLY A 189 -12.66 4.97 -27.67
CA GLY A 189 -13.44 6.10 -28.20
C GLY A 189 -13.00 7.47 -27.71
N GLN A 190 -13.95 8.39 -27.52
CA GLN A 190 -13.68 9.79 -27.18
C GLN A 190 -13.63 10.09 -25.68
N SER A 191 -14.03 9.16 -24.83
CA SER A 191 -13.96 9.29 -23.37
C SER A 191 -13.22 8.10 -22.75
N PRO A 192 -12.52 8.30 -21.62
CA PRO A 192 -11.78 7.22 -20.98
C PRO A 192 -12.72 6.14 -20.50
N SER A 193 -12.26 4.91 -20.56
CA SER A 193 -12.94 3.73 -20.02
C SER A 193 -12.14 3.12 -18.87
N LEU A 194 -12.68 2.08 -18.24
CA LEU A 194 -11.95 1.29 -17.25
C LEU A 194 -10.60 0.78 -17.81
N ALA A 195 -10.52 0.42 -19.10
CA ALA A 195 -9.28 -0.02 -19.72
C ALA A 195 -8.21 1.06 -19.67
N ASP A 196 -8.56 2.32 -19.92
CA ASP A 196 -7.57 3.41 -19.90
C ASP A 196 -6.96 3.57 -18.51
N TRP A 197 -7.82 3.75 -17.49
CA TRP A 197 -7.39 3.91 -16.11
C TRP A 197 -6.70 2.67 -15.53
N ALA A 198 -6.99 1.48 -16.07
CA ALA A 198 -6.31 0.26 -15.69
C ALA A 198 -4.90 0.16 -16.32
N LEU A 199 -4.71 0.57 -17.57
CA LEU A 199 -3.45 0.39 -18.30
C LEU A 199 -2.44 1.52 -18.02
N LEU A 200 -2.91 2.76 -17.90
CA LEU A 200 -2.07 3.96 -17.74
C LEU A 200 -0.99 3.84 -16.64
N PRO A 201 -1.29 3.34 -15.43
CA PRO A 201 -0.26 3.17 -14.39
C PRO A 201 0.90 2.24 -14.79
N PHE A 202 0.67 1.28 -15.68
CA PHE A 202 1.68 0.31 -16.13
C PHE A 202 2.52 0.87 -17.25
N VAL A 203 1.90 1.55 -18.23
CA VAL A 203 2.62 2.27 -19.28
C VAL A 203 3.50 3.36 -18.67
N ARG A 204 3.00 4.05 -17.64
CA ARG A 204 3.80 4.97 -16.82
C ARG A 204 5.01 4.28 -16.17
N GLN A 205 4.88 3.06 -15.67
CA GLN A 205 6.02 2.32 -15.11
C GLN A 205 7.02 1.89 -16.19
N PHE A 206 6.55 1.53 -17.39
CA PHE A 206 7.40 1.20 -18.52
C PHE A 206 8.27 2.40 -18.92
N ARG A 207 7.65 3.57 -19.17
CA ARG A 207 8.37 4.82 -19.46
C ARG A 207 9.38 5.16 -18.37
N ARG A 208 9.03 4.99 -17.09
CA ARG A 208 9.95 5.28 -15.98
C ARG A 208 11.17 4.39 -15.91
N ALA A 209 11.15 3.21 -16.52
CA ALA A 209 12.33 2.33 -16.56
C ALA A 209 13.36 2.81 -17.59
N ASP A 210 12.92 3.46 -18.67
CA ASP A 210 13.76 4.02 -19.73
C ASP A 210 13.04 5.21 -20.40
N PRO A 211 13.11 6.41 -19.81
CA PRO A 211 12.36 7.56 -20.33
C PRO A 211 12.82 7.98 -21.72
N ALA A 212 14.14 8.12 -21.92
CA ALA A 212 14.70 8.56 -23.18
C ALA A 212 14.39 7.56 -24.30
N GLY A 213 14.54 6.26 -24.05
CA GLY A 213 14.23 5.24 -25.03
C GLY A 213 12.74 5.11 -25.33
N PHE A 214 11.85 5.31 -24.35
CA PHE A 214 10.40 5.33 -24.60
C PHE A 214 9.97 6.56 -25.40
N ASP A 215 10.49 7.74 -25.05
CA ASP A 215 10.15 9.02 -25.69
C ASP A 215 10.68 9.08 -27.14
N ALA A 216 11.75 8.34 -27.45
CA ALA A 216 12.33 8.24 -28.80
C ALA A 216 11.64 7.23 -29.74
N GLU A 217 10.69 6.40 -29.28
CA GLU A 217 10.04 5.39 -30.14
C GLU A 217 9.09 6.04 -31.17
N PRO A 218 9.36 5.96 -32.49
CA PRO A 218 8.62 6.72 -33.50
C PRO A 218 7.16 6.26 -33.69
N ASN A 219 6.86 5.01 -33.32
CA ASN A 219 5.54 4.39 -33.52
C ASN A 219 4.67 4.38 -32.26
N LEU A 220 4.96 5.27 -31.30
CA LEU A 220 4.21 5.39 -30.05
C LEU A 220 3.61 6.78 -29.82
N ALA A 221 3.63 7.69 -30.81
CA ALA A 221 3.22 9.08 -30.63
C ALA A 221 1.80 9.25 -30.01
N ALA A 222 0.81 8.46 -30.43
CA ALA A 222 -0.54 8.56 -29.87
C ALA A 222 -0.60 8.05 -28.42
N LEU A 223 0.14 6.99 -28.12
CA LEU A 223 0.26 6.42 -26.77
C LEU A 223 1.09 7.30 -25.82
N GLN A 224 2.15 7.95 -26.32
CA GLN A 224 2.93 8.94 -25.59
C GLN A 224 2.04 10.12 -25.20
N ASN A 225 1.28 10.68 -26.15
CA ASN A 225 0.30 11.75 -25.87
C ASN A 225 -0.79 11.30 -24.88
N TRP A 226 -1.28 10.06 -25.00
CA TRP A 226 -2.26 9.49 -24.07
C TRP A 226 -1.70 9.36 -22.65
N LEU A 227 -0.44 8.92 -22.50
CA LEU A 227 0.25 8.90 -21.22
C LEU A 227 0.51 10.31 -20.68
N GLU A 228 0.94 11.25 -21.51
CA GLU A 228 1.21 12.63 -21.11
C GLU A 228 -0.03 13.31 -20.54
N ARG A 229 -1.19 13.15 -21.20
CA ARG A 229 -2.48 13.64 -20.67
C ARG A 229 -2.79 13.08 -19.29
N PHE A 230 -2.52 11.79 -19.06
CA PHE A 230 -2.70 11.16 -17.75
C PHE A 230 -1.70 11.70 -16.71
N GLU A 231 -0.43 11.88 -17.08
CA GLU A 231 0.57 12.42 -16.16
C GLU A 231 0.27 13.87 -15.75
N ALA A 232 -0.45 14.62 -16.60
CA ALA A 232 -0.89 15.99 -16.35
C ALA A 232 -2.29 16.11 -15.74
N CYS A 233 -3.07 15.03 -15.62
CA CYS A 233 -4.47 15.13 -15.24
C CYS A 233 -4.68 15.37 -13.73
N ALA A 234 -5.82 15.98 -13.40
CA ALA A 234 -6.21 16.26 -12.02
C ALA A 234 -6.47 14.98 -11.23
N GLU A 235 -7.02 13.95 -11.87
CA GLU A 235 -7.35 12.66 -11.25
C GLU A 235 -6.09 11.97 -10.71
N LEU A 236 -5.04 11.86 -11.54
CA LEU A 236 -3.77 11.29 -11.09
C LEU A 236 -3.14 12.16 -10.01
N THR A 237 -3.15 13.48 -10.18
CA THR A 237 -2.60 14.42 -9.19
C THR A 237 -3.26 14.24 -7.83
N ALA A 238 -4.59 14.19 -7.79
CA ALA A 238 -5.38 14.03 -6.58
C ALA A 238 -5.06 12.71 -5.86
N VAL A 239 -5.04 11.59 -6.59
CA VAL A 239 -4.76 10.27 -5.96
C VAL A 239 -3.28 10.06 -5.63
N MET A 240 -2.38 10.95 -6.06
CA MET A 240 -0.95 10.92 -5.72
C MET A 240 -0.56 11.91 -4.62
N ALA A 241 -1.48 12.79 -4.22
CA ALA A 241 -1.37 13.73 -3.11
C ALA A 241 -1.92 13.12 -1.80
N PRO A 242 -1.55 13.63 -0.61
CA PRO A 242 -2.20 13.25 0.64
C PRO A 242 -3.73 13.45 0.60
N PRO A 243 -4.53 12.61 1.28
CA PRO A 243 -4.10 11.45 2.08
C PRO A 243 -3.75 10.21 1.22
N TRP A 244 -4.20 10.16 -0.03
CA TRP A 244 -4.00 9.02 -0.94
C TRP A 244 -2.56 8.63 -1.22
N GLY A 245 -1.69 9.63 -1.29
CA GLY A 245 -0.30 9.53 -1.72
C GLY A 245 0.69 9.94 -0.65
N GLN A 246 0.24 10.11 0.59
CA GLN A 246 1.17 10.32 1.67
C GLN A 246 1.88 9.00 1.97
N ARG A 247 3.22 9.04 1.98
CA ARG A 247 4.01 7.93 2.49
C ARG A 247 4.05 8.03 4.02
N GLN A 248 2.90 7.90 4.67
CA GLN A 248 2.88 7.71 6.11
C GLN A 248 3.27 6.27 6.38
N THR A 249 4.20 6.03 7.31
CA THR A 249 4.36 4.67 7.83
C THR A 249 3.17 4.42 8.73
N TRP A 250 2.11 3.83 8.17
CA TRP A 250 0.99 3.40 9.00
C TRP A 250 1.52 2.35 9.98
N ARG A 251 1.29 2.60 11.27
CA ARG A 251 1.71 1.75 12.36
C ARG A 251 0.48 1.12 12.96
N SER A 252 0.40 -0.20 12.86
CA SER A 252 -0.71 -0.93 13.45
C SER A 252 -0.80 -0.67 14.96
N PRO A 253 -2.01 -0.47 15.50
CA PRO A 253 -2.25 -0.43 16.94
C PRO A 253 -2.02 -1.78 17.63
N ARG A 254 -1.88 -2.88 16.87
CA ARG A 254 -1.61 -4.23 17.39
C ARG A 254 -0.16 -4.44 17.80
N TRP A 255 0.79 -3.72 17.21
CA TRP A 255 2.21 -3.87 17.55
C TRP A 255 2.63 -2.91 18.65
N LEU A 256 3.66 -3.33 19.36
CA LEU A 256 4.45 -2.44 20.21
C LEU A 256 5.65 -1.95 19.43
N TYR A 257 6.16 -0.80 19.81
CA TYR A 257 7.25 -0.16 19.13
C TYR A 257 8.32 0.30 20.10
N HIS A 258 9.59 0.06 19.78
CA HIS A 258 10.72 0.53 20.58
C HIS A 258 11.68 1.31 19.70
N LEU A 259 12.08 2.50 20.14
CA LEU A 259 13.14 3.28 19.51
C LEU A 259 14.48 2.85 20.12
N ALA A 260 15.40 2.40 19.28
CA ALA A 260 16.73 1.95 19.66
C ALA A 260 17.79 2.78 18.94
N LEU A 261 18.94 3.04 19.59
CA LEU A 261 20.09 3.54 18.83
C LEU A 261 20.59 2.44 17.88
N ALA A 262 20.93 2.80 16.65
CA ALA A 262 21.32 1.81 15.63
C ALA A 262 22.51 0.95 16.06
N GLN A 263 23.45 1.50 16.83
CA GLN A 263 24.58 0.75 17.37
C GLN A 263 24.16 -0.26 18.44
N GLU A 264 23.30 0.15 19.36
CA GLU A 264 22.75 -0.70 20.42
C GLU A 264 21.93 -1.86 19.84
N TRP A 265 21.15 -1.59 18.79
CA TRP A 265 20.44 -2.63 18.06
C TRP A 265 21.39 -3.67 17.45
N ARG A 266 22.44 -3.22 16.73
CA ARG A 266 23.44 -4.13 16.16
C ARG A 266 24.14 -5.00 17.21
N GLN A 267 24.43 -4.43 18.38
CA GLN A 267 25.01 -5.17 19.51
C GLN A 267 24.04 -6.23 20.02
N GLY A 268 22.76 -5.89 20.20
CA GLY A 268 21.74 -6.86 20.60
C GLY A 268 21.54 -7.98 19.57
N GLN A 269 21.62 -7.66 18.27
CA GLN A 269 21.60 -8.67 17.22
C GLN A 269 22.78 -9.64 17.33
N ALA A 270 24.00 -9.13 17.52
CA ALA A 270 25.20 -9.95 17.68
C ALA A 270 25.14 -10.82 18.95
N ALA A 271 24.51 -10.32 20.02
CA ALA A 271 24.32 -11.05 21.27
C ALA A 271 23.14 -12.05 21.24
N GLY A 272 22.31 -12.03 20.19
CA GLY A 272 21.11 -12.88 20.09
C GLY A 272 19.92 -12.41 20.93
N VAL A 273 20.06 -11.29 21.65
CA VAL A 273 19.03 -10.73 22.54
C VAL A 273 19.24 -9.23 22.72
N TYR A 274 18.14 -8.47 22.84
CA TYR A 274 18.21 -7.03 23.04
C TYR A 274 17.80 -6.65 24.47
N ALA A 275 18.68 -5.94 25.19
CA ALA A 275 18.52 -5.64 26.63
C ALA A 275 18.73 -4.15 26.96
N ARG A 276 18.39 -3.24 26.04
CA ARG A 276 18.43 -1.79 26.30
C ARG A 276 17.02 -1.29 26.59
N SER A 277 16.90 -0.46 27.62
CA SER A 277 15.61 0.03 28.09
C SER A 277 15.18 1.32 27.38
N THR A 278 16.10 2.27 27.31
CA THR A 278 15.97 3.56 26.65
C THR A 278 17.37 4.04 26.27
N ARG A 279 17.47 5.23 25.67
CA ARG A 279 18.72 5.82 25.21
C ARG A 279 19.79 5.79 26.31
N GLY A 280 20.85 5.01 26.09
CA GLY A 280 21.99 4.96 27.00
C GLY A 280 21.79 4.14 28.28
N LEU A 281 20.58 3.63 28.58
CA LEU A 281 20.29 2.84 29.79
C LEU A 281 19.90 1.38 29.46
N GLY A 282 20.47 0.45 30.21
CA GLY A 282 20.20 -0.99 30.09
C GLY A 282 18.96 -1.44 30.84
N LEU A 283 18.46 -2.63 30.50
CA LEU A 283 17.35 -3.29 31.19
C LEU A 283 17.65 -3.48 32.69
N GLU A 284 18.85 -3.90 33.05
CA GLU A 284 19.23 -4.10 34.47
C GLU A 284 19.18 -2.81 35.29
N GLN A 285 19.41 -1.65 34.65
CA GLN A 285 19.43 -0.36 35.32
C GLN A 285 18.01 0.20 35.53
N VAL A 286 17.07 -0.11 34.63
CA VAL A 286 15.71 0.46 34.64
C VAL A 286 14.66 -0.54 35.16
N GLY A 287 14.88 -1.84 34.96
CA GLY A 287 13.97 -2.91 35.35
C GLY A 287 12.98 -3.36 34.27
N PHE A 288 12.81 -2.58 33.19
CA PHE A 288 11.97 -2.92 32.04
C PHE A 288 12.45 -2.20 30.78
N ILE A 289 12.02 -2.62 29.59
CA ILE A 289 12.25 -1.91 28.31
C ILE A 289 11.05 -1.03 27.98
N HIS A 290 11.29 0.25 27.69
CA HIS A 290 10.23 1.16 27.26
C HIS A 290 9.77 0.84 25.84
N ALA A 291 8.48 0.60 25.64
CA ALA A 291 7.87 0.57 24.32
C ALA A 291 6.84 1.69 24.19
N SER A 292 6.25 1.80 23.01
CA SER A 292 5.24 2.78 22.64
C SER A 292 4.15 2.09 21.82
N TYR A 293 2.92 2.56 21.95
CA TYR A 293 1.89 2.33 20.94
C TYR A 293 2.16 3.21 19.71
N ALA A 294 1.47 2.92 18.59
CA ALA A 294 1.68 3.64 17.33
C ALA A 294 1.58 5.17 17.45
N HIS A 295 0.56 5.68 18.16
CA HIS A 295 0.29 7.12 18.32
C HIS A 295 1.33 7.84 19.20
N GLN A 296 2.06 7.11 20.05
CA GLN A 296 3.02 7.67 21.01
C GLN A 296 4.37 8.00 20.37
N LEU A 297 4.71 7.36 19.26
CA LEU A 297 6.08 7.33 18.75
C LEU A 297 6.66 8.69 18.35
N ALA A 298 5.87 9.54 17.70
CA ALA A 298 6.35 10.87 17.27
C ALA A 298 6.73 11.73 18.48
N ALA A 299 5.91 11.70 19.53
CA ALA A 299 6.17 12.39 20.78
C ALA A 299 7.36 11.76 21.55
N THR A 300 7.41 10.43 21.65
CA THR A 300 8.54 9.71 22.29
C THR A 300 9.86 10.03 21.61
N HIS A 301 9.91 10.01 20.27
CA HIS A 301 11.11 10.36 19.52
C HIS A 301 11.54 11.79 19.80
N SER A 302 10.62 12.76 19.64
CA SER A 302 10.93 14.18 19.83
C SER A 302 11.46 14.47 21.24
N ARG A 303 10.94 13.78 22.27
CA ARG A 303 11.32 14.00 23.66
C ARG A 303 12.65 13.35 24.07
N PHE A 304 12.98 12.17 23.55
CA PHE A 304 14.10 11.36 24.07
C PHE A 304 15.21 11.08 23.05
N TYR A 305 14.90 11.17 21.75
CA TYR A 305 15.79 10.79 20.65
C TYR A 305 16.00 11.90 19.62
N GLY A 306 15.40 13.08 19.79
CA GLY A 306 15.46 14.18 18.80
C GLY A 306 16.87 14.68 18.48
N ASP A 307 17.80 14.57 19.43
CA ASP A 307 19.22 14.90 19.32
C ASP A 307 20.13 13.66 19.21
N ALA A 308 19.54 12.46 19.08
CA ALA A 308 20.30 11.23 18.94
C ALA A 308 20.87 11.08 17.51
N GLY A 309 21.93 10.26 17.39
CA GLY A 309 22.40 9.77 16.09
C GLY A 309 21.39 8.80 15.43
N PRO A 310 21.81 7.94 14.48
CA PRO A 310 20.89 7.04 13.79
C PRO A 310 20.02 6.20 14.74
N VAL A 311 18.70 6.33 14.60
CA VAL A 311 17.68 5.61 15.38
C VAL A 311 17.03 4.53 14.51
N VAL A 312 16.74 3.38 15.12
CA VAL A 312 16.00 2.28 14.51
C VAL A 312 14.69 2.09 15.28
N LEU A 313 13.60 1.91 14.55
CA LEU A 313 12.30 1.52 15.10
C LEU A 313 12.17 0.01 15.05
N LEU A 314 12.11 -0.62 16.22
CA LEU A 314 11.77 -2.03 16.35
C LEU A 314 10.25 -2.16 16.42
N THR A 315 9.66 -2.87 15.46
CA THR A 315 8.25 -3.28 15.50
C THR A 315 8.15 -4.65 16.16
N ILE A 316 7.43 -4.74 17.28
CA ILE A 316 7.46 -5.90 18.18
C ILE A 316 6.08 -6.57 18.21
N ASP A 317 6.08 -7.90 18.11
CA ASP A 317 4.89 -8.76 18.20
C ASP A 317 4.57 -9.12 19.66
N PRO A 318 3.48 -8.58 20.26
CA PRO A 318 3.12 -8.90 21.64
C PRO A 318 2.89 -10.41 21.87
N ALA A 319 2.38 -11.13 20.88
CA ALA A 319 2.10 -12.56 21.04
C ALA A 319 3.42 -13.37 21.12
N ARG A 320 4.46 -12.93 20.40
CA ARG A 320 5.79 -13.57 20.51
C ARG A 320 6.50 -13.22 21.81
N LEU A 321 6.25 -12.04 22.38
CA LEU A 321 6.72 -11.70 23.73
C LEU A 321 6.08 -12.62 24.77
N GLU A 322 4.77 -12.80 24.71
CA GLU A 322 4.03 -13.69 25.60
C GLU A 322 4.54 -15.14 25.48
N GLN A 323 4.72 -15.65 24.26
CA GLN A 323 5.30 -16.99 24.02
C GLN A 323 6.71 -17.14 24.57
N ALA A 324 7.49 -16.06 24.61
CA ALA A 324 8.83 -16.04 25.18
C ALA A 324 8.84 -15.75 26.70
N GLY A 325 7.67 -15.62 27.34
CA GLY A 325 7.56 -15.36 28.77
C GLY A 325 7.88 -13.92 29.19
N VAL A 326 7.90 -12.97 28.26
CA VAL A 326 8.16 -11.55 28.55
C VAL A 326 6.86 -10.83 28.83
N ALA A 327 6.64 -10.46 30.10
CA ALA A 327 5.42 -9.77 30.51
C ALA A 327 5.40 -8.32 29.98
N VAL A 328 4.27 -7.90 29.42
CA VAL A 328 4.03 -6.52 29.00
C VAL A 328 2.99 -5.89 29.91
N ARG A 329 3.28 -4.70 30.45
CA ARG A 329 2.33 -3.93 31.25
C ARG A 329 2.20 -2.52 30.71
N ALA A 330 0.98 -2.02 30.59
CA ALA A 330 0.73 -0.64 30.23
C ALA A 330 0.70 0.21 31.50
N GLU A 331 1.62 1.14 31.67
CA GLU A 331 1.77 1.92 32.91
C GLU A 331 1.98 3.41 32.62
N PRO A 332 1.62 4.31 33.56
CA PRO A 332 1.90 5.74 33.47
C PRO A 332 3.35 6.07 33.08
N ALA A 333 3.53 7.12 32.28
CA ALA A 333 4.84 7.71 32.09
C ALA A 333 5.31 8.43 33.37
N GLY A 334 6.22 7.81 34.13
CA GLY A 334 6.82 8.37 35.35
C GLY A 334 6.16 7.91 36.65
N SER A 335 6.71 8.34 37.78
CA SER A 335 6.35 7.87 39.13
C SER A 335 5.16 8.59 39.77
N ASN A 336 4.50 9.53 39.08
CA ASN A 336 3.41 10.33 39.65
C ASN A 336 2.02 9.81 39.20
N PRO A 337 1.22 9.18 40.09
CA PRO A 337 -0.02 8.49 39.72
C PRO A 337 -1.21 9.41 39.42
N GLU A 338 -1.16 10.71 39.75
CA GLU A 338 -2.32 11.60 39.73
C GLU A 338 -2.49 12.46 38.46
N ALA A 339 -1.47 12.55 37.60
CA ALA A 339 -1.67 13.12 36.27
C ALA A 339 -2.38 12.06 35.42
N GLY A 340 -3.46 12.42 34.73
CA GLY A 340 -4.19 11.59 33.75
C GLY A 340 -3.29 11.14 32.58
N SER A 341 -2.29 10.33 32.92
CA SER A 341 -1.08 10.09 32.17
C SER A 341 -1.32 8.98 31.18
N GLU A 342 -1.07 9.33 29.92
CA GLU A 342 -0.96 8.37 28.85
C GLU A 342 -0.09 7.18 29.29
N ARG A 343 -0.60 5.96 29.05
CA ARG A 343 0.04 4.72 29.49
C ARG A 343 0.93 4.19 28.38
N PHE A 344 2.16 3.84 28.75
CA PHE A 344 3.15 3.27 27.86
C PHE A 344 3.31 1.77 28.14
N PRO A 345 3.48 0.95 27.10
CA PRO A 345 3.81 -0.46 27.29
C PRO A 345 5.27 -0.62 27.76
N HIS A 346 5.47 -1.39 28.82
CA HIS A 346 6.78 -1.75 29.36
C HIS A 346 6.97 -3.26 29.28
N LEU A 347 8.12 -3.68 28.75
CA LEU A 347 8.50 -5.09 28.64
C LEU A 347 9.37 -5.47 29.86
N TYR A 348 8.86 -6.38 30.69
CA TYR A 348 9.56 -6.86 31.88
C TYR A 348 10.41 -8.09 31.55
N GLY A 349 11.52 -7.82 30.87
CA GLY A 349 12.47 -8.84 30.44
C GLY A 349 13.24 -8.39 29.20
N PRO A 350 14.29 -9.13 28.82
CA PRO A 350 15.02 -8.83 27.60
C PRO A 350 14.12 -9.07 26.39
N LEU A 351 14.25 -8.25 25.34
CA LEU A 351 13.51 -8.38 24.09
C LEU A 351 14.13 -9.49 23.23
N PRO A 352 13.43 -10.63 23.02
CA PRO A 352 13.89 -11.67 22.13
C PRO A 352 13.86 -11.16 20.68
N LEU A 353 14.93 -11.40 19.92
CA LEU A 353 15.01 -10.96 18.52
C LEU A 353 13.89 -11.58 17.66
N THR A 354 13.42 -12.77 18.03
CA THR A 354 12.29 -13.45 17.38
C THR A 354 10.97 -12.68 17.53
N ALA A 355 10.81 -11.85 18.55
CA ALA A 355 9.64 -10.99 18.73
C ALA A 355 9.68 -9.72 17.87
N VAL A 356 10.87 -9.36 17.33
CA VAL A 356 11.03 -8.20 16.45
C VAL A 356 10.66 -8.59 15.02
N ARG A 357 9.58 -7.99 14.50
CA ARG A 357 9.08 -8.22 13.13
C ARG A 357 9.82 -7.42 12.07
N ALA A 358 10.24 -6.22 12.43
CA ALA A 358 10.98 -5.32 11.56
C ALA A 358 11.83 -4.37 12.40
N ALA A 359 12.94 -3.95 11.81
CA ALA A 359 13.87 -2.99 12.36
C ALA A 359 14.20 -1.99 11.25
N ASP A 360 13.43 -0.90 11.20
CA ASP A 360 13.53 0.10 10.13
C ASP A 360 14.26 1.35 10.64
N PRO A 361 15.10 2.01 9.82
CA PRO A 361 15.58 3.35 10.15
C PRO A 361 14.39 4.27 10.48
N TYR A 362 14.45 4.92 11.63
CA TYR A 362 13.40 5.85 12.04
C TYR A 362 13.76 7.26 11.63
N GLN A 363 12.87 7.89 10.87
CA GLN A 363 12.83 9.34 10.73
C GLN A 363 11.40 9.80 11.05
N PRO A 364 11.23 10.78 11.97
CA PRO A 364 9.93 11.24 12.42
C PRO A 364 9.07 11.84 11.31
#